data_AF-A0A8J7H4R1-F1
#
_entry.id   AF-A0A8J7H4R1-F1
#
_cell.length_a   1.000
_cell.length_b   1.000
_cell.length_c   1.000
_cell.angle_alpha   90.00
_cell.angle_beta   90.00
_cell.angle_gamma   90.00
#
_symmetry.space_group_name_H-M   'P 1'
#
loop_
_entity.id
_entity.type
_entity.pdbx_description
1 polymer ?
#
loop_
_entity_poly.entity_id
_entity_poly.type
_entity_poly.pdbx_seq_one_letter_code
_entity_poly.pdbx_strand_id
1 'polypeptide(L)'
;MAGIAAHLIIAREIQKLLPKGTIKEEGMFYAGSIAPDAIHAREGFVREDKRHTHLRDDIRDMEFLKEENLALFHQRVTDFILTSRKKEGGVLDLYRGYVVHILTDELYMRTLRYEFVETMKTLGISQSDREFFHRIVEDMTRNDYLLMSNYKEMAEIRAKLENVKSYEIKNMLSEQELTNSRNWVIQKYFVEKHDCLNPIYISYERTLEFIELASRDIVERLSEGGSLTRMF
;
A
#
# COMPACT_ATOMS: atom_id res chain seq x y z
N MET A 1 5.53 1.93 10.26
CA MET A 1 5.07 1.55 8.91
C MET A 1 6.23 0.88 8.18
N ALA A 2 5.96 -0.23 7.49
CA ALA A 2 6.89 -1.01 6.68
C ALA A 2 6.14 -1.46 5.41
N GLY A 3 6.84 -1.72 4.31
CA GLY A 3 6.26 -1.95 2.99
C GLY A 3 6.02 -0.66 2.18
N ILE A 4 6.47 0.49 2.67
CA ILE A 4 6.20 1.80 2.04
C ILE A 4 6.88 1.90 0.66
N ALA A 5 8.11 1.41 0.53
CA ALA A 5 8.82 1.47 -0.74
C ALA A 5 8.13 0.57 -1.79
N ALA A 6 7.65 -0.61 -1.37
CA ALA A 6 6.90 -1.51 -2.25
C ALA A 6 5.63 -0.84 -2.79
N HIS A 7 4.83 -0.16 -1.96
CA HIS A 7 3.63 0.56 -2.43
C HIS A 7 3.97 1.65 -3.45
N LEU A 8 5.01 2.45 -3.18
CA LEU A 8 5.44 3.52 -4.09
C LEU A 8 5.91 2.96 -5.44
N ILE A 9 6.66 1.86 -5.43
CA ILE A 9 7.12 1.21 -6.66
C ILE A 9 5.94 0.60 -7.41
N ILE A 10 5.01 -0.08 -6.74
CA ILE A 10 3.82 -0.64 -7.39
C ILE A 10 3.02 0.47 -8.06
N ALA A 11 2.83 1.61 -7.40
CA ALA A 11 2.21 2.78 -8.03
C ALA A 11 2.99 3.25 -9.28
N ARG A 12 4.33 3.33 -9.20
CA ARG A 12 5.16 3.69 -10.37
C ARG A 12 5.03 2.69 -11.51
N GLU A 13 5.05 1.39 -11.24
CA GLU A 13 4.92 0.34 -12.25
C GLU A 13 3.53 0.35 -12.89
N ILE A 14 2.46 0.52 -12.10
CA ILE A 14 1.10 0.73 -12.62
C ILE A 14 1.07 1.93 -13.56
N GLN A 15 1.69 3.05 -13.18
CA GLN A 15 1.73 4.24 -14.02
C GLN A 15 2.34 3.96 -15.41
N LYS A 16 3.38 3.12 -15.49
CA LYS A 16 4.02 2.74 -16.75
C LYS A 16 3.15 1.83 -17.61
N LEU A 17 2.32 1.01 -16.99
CA LEU A 17 1.40 0.10 -17.68
C LEU A 17 0.17 0.82 -18.25
N LEU A 18 -0.22 1.94 -17.65
CA LEU A 18 -1.41 2.69 -18.05
C LEU A 18 -1.15 3.55 -19.30
N PRO A 19 -2.19 3.81 -20.12
CA PRO A 19 -2.11 4.77 -21.21
C PRO A 19 -1.64 6.15 -20.71
N LYS A 20 -0.79 6.82 -21.51
CA LYS A 20 -0.26 8.14 -21.17
C LYS A 20 -1.41 9.12 -20.91
N GLY A 21 -1.32 9.85 -19.80
CA GLY A 21 -2.33 10.84 -19.38
C GLY A 21 -3.48 10.27 -18.55
N THR A 22 -3.49 8.96 -18.27
CA THR A 22 -4.45 8.36 -17.32
C THR A 22 -4.29 8.97 -15.93
N ILE A 23 -3.06 8.97 -15.42
CA ILE A 23 -2.66 9.70 -14.21
C ILE A 23 -2.19 11.10 -14.62
N LYS A 24 -2.83 12.14 -14.10
CA LYS A 24 -2.56 13.54 -14.44
C LYS A 24 -1.62 14.20 -13.44
N GLU A 25 -1.81 13.91 -12.15
CA GLU A 25 -1.03 14.45 -11.03
C GLU A 25 -0.32 13.31 -10.28
N GLU A 26 0.85 12.94 -10.78
CA GLU A 26 1.63 11.79 -10.30
C GLU A 26 1.96 11.85 -8.80
N GLY A 27 2.26 13.05 -8.28
CA GLY A 27 2.52 13.24 -6.86
C GLY A 27 1.31 12.89 -5.99
N MET A 28 0.11 13.27 -6.41
CA MET A 28 -1.12 12.90 -5.71
C MET A 28 -1.35 11.39 -5.78
N PHE A 29 -1.08 10.76 -6.92
CA PHE A 29 -1.16 9.31 -7.08
C PHE A 29 -0.22 8.55 -6.13
N TYR A 30 1.06 8.95 -6.05
CA TYR A 30 1.99 8.35 -5.10
C TYR A 30 1.59 8.62 -3.64
N ALA A 31 1.13 9.83 -3.32
CA ALA A 31 0.69 10.14 -1.98
C ALA A 31 -0.54 9.30 -1.58
N GLY A 32 -1.44 9.05 -2.53
CA GLY A 32 -2.56 8.12 -2.36
C GLY A 32 -2.12 6.70 -2.05
N SER A 33 -1.06 6.21 -2.70
CA SER A 33 -0.53 4.85 -2.51
C SER A 33 0.07 4.59 -1.12
N ILE A 34 0.30 5.63 -0.32
CA ILE A 34 0.76 5.54 1.07
C ILE A 34 -0.25 6.14 2.07
N ALA A 35 -1.37 6.69 1.58
CA ALA A 35 -2.32 7.43 2.38
C ALA A 35 -3.06 6.58 3.43
N PRO A 36 -3.56 5.35 3.14
CA PRO A 36 -4.31 4.56 4.14
C PRO A 36 -3.53 4.34 5.44
N ASP A 37 -2.22 4.21 5.33
CA ASP A 37 -1.30 4.01 6.44
C ASP A 37 -0.98 5.29 7.22
N ALA A 38 -1.33 6.48 6.72
CA ALA A 38 -1.18 7.74 7.43
C ALA A 38 -1.97 7.82 8.74
N ILE A 39 -2.91 6.90 8.93
CA ILE A 39 -3.66 6.73 10.17
C ILE A 39 -2.77 6.52 11.40
N HIS A 40 -1.54 6.01 11.23
CA HIS A 40 -0.59 5.88 12.34
C HIS A 40 -0.12 7.23 12.92
N ALA A 41 -0.37 8.35 12.22
CA ALA A 41 -0.10 9.69 12.72
C ALA A 41 -1.21 10.21 13.66
N ARG A 42 -2.33 9.50 13.81
CA ARG A 42 -3.43 9.86 14.70
C ARG A 42 -3.01 9.73 16.16
N GLU A 43 -3.25 10.78 16.94
CA GLU A 43 -3.11 10.70 18.40
C GLU A 43 -4.09 9.67 18.97
N GLY A 44 -3.60 8.75 19.79
CA GLY A 44 -4.42 7.68 20.34
C GLY A 44 -4.80 6.59 19.33
N PHE A 45 -4.09 6.47 18.21
CA PHE A 45 -4.27 5.43 17.19
C PHE A 45 -4.56 4.05 17.80
N VAL A 46 -5.64 3.42 17.33
CA VAL A 46 -5.97 2.02 17.60
C VAL A 46 -6.04 1.19 16.32
N ARG A 47 -5.97 -0.14 16.44
CA ARG A 47 -5.94 -1.04 15.27
C ARG A 47 -7.22 -0.97 14.45
N GLU A 48 -8.34 -0.68 15.09
CA GLU A 48 -9.66 -0.42 14.49
C GLU A 48 -9.59 0.73 13.48
N ASP A 49 -8.88 1.82 13.80
CA ASP A 49 -8.70 2.95 12.89
C ASP A 49 -8.02 2.50 11.59
N LYS A 50 -6.99 1.65 11.70
CA LYS A 50 -6.32 1.08 10.51
C LYS A 50 -7.28 0.23 9.69
N ARG A 51 -8.10 -0.60 10.33
CA ARG A 51 -9.07 -1.40 9.59
C ARG A 51 -10.06 -0.52 8.83
N HIS A 52 -10.49 0.59 9.42
CA HIS A 52 -11.37 1.54 8.75
C HIS A 52 -10.73 2.15 7.49
N THR A 53 -9.49 2.66 7.58
CA THR A 53 -8.80 3.23 6.41
C THR A 53 -8.42 2.19 5.34
N HIS A 54 -8.47 0.90 5.67
CA HIS A 54 -8.23 -0.17 4.70
C HIS A 54 -9.54 -0.83 4.22
N LEU A 55 -10.70 -0.24 4.52
CA LEU A 55 -12.04 -0.77 4.16
C LEU A 55 -12.36 -2.14 4.77
N ARG A 56 -11.75 -2.44 5.91
CA ARG A 56 -11.79 -3.74 6.61
C ARG A 56 -12.49 -3.67 7.97
N ASP A 57 -13.39 -2.71 8.16
CA ASP A 57 -14.26 -2.67 9.34
C ASP A 57 -14.89 -4.04 9.59
N ASP A 58 -14.82 -4.50 10.83
CA ASP A 58 -15.30 -5.81 11.29
C ASP A 58 -14.65 -7.06 10.67
N ILE A 59 -13.61 -6.92 9.84
CA ILE A 59 -12.89 -8.04 9.23
C ILE A 59 -11.52 -8.26 9.92
N ARG A 60 -11.42 -9.33 10.70
CA ARG A 60 -10.16 -9.70 11.40
C ARG A 60 -9.09 -10.16 10.42
N ASP A 61 -7.82 -9.88 10.73
CA ASP A 61 -6.67 -10.22 9.86
C ASP A 61 -6.61 -11.71 9.51
N MET A 62 -6.85 -12.59 10.49
CA MET A 62 -6.84 -14.05 10.31
C MET A 62 -7.99 -14.59 9.45
N GLU A 63 -9.04 -13.79 9.28
CA GLU A 63 -10.28 -14.17 8.59
C GLU A 63 -10.43 -13.44 7.26
N PHE A 64 -9.50 -12.54 6.93
CA PHE A 64 -9.61 -11.66 5.78
C PHE A 64 -9.77 -12.41 4.46
N LEU A 65 -9.12 -13.56 4.32
CA LEU A 65 -9.16 -14.39 3.11
C LEU A 65 -10.36 -15.35 3.04
N LYS A 66 -11.28 -15.32 4.01
CA LYS A 66 -12.55 -16.06 3.90
C LYS A 66 -13.40 -15.45 2.79
N GLU A 67 -14.12 -16.28 2.05
CA GLU A 67 -14.86 -15.88 0.85
C GLU A 67 -15.86 -14.75 1.13
N GLU A 68 -16.63 -14.87 2.22
CA GLU A 68 -17.60 -13.86 2.64
C GLU A 68 -16.97 -12.51 3.00
N ASN A 69 -15.76 -12.54 3.59
CA ASN A 69 -15.03 -11.33 3.97
C ASN A 69 -14.39 -10.65 2.76
N LEU A 70 -13.88 -11.43 1.82
CA LEU A 70 -13.36 -10.92 0.55
C LEU A 70 -14.47 -10.28 -0.28
N ALA A 71 -15.64 -10.92 -0.37
CA ALA A 71 -16.79 -10.38 -1.07
C ALA A 71 -17.23 -9.03 -0.47
N LEU A 72 -17.32 -8.95 0.87
CA LEU A 72 -17.64 -7.71 1.57
C LEU A 72 -16.58 -6.62 1.34
N PHE A 73 -15.30 -6.99 1.39
CA PHE A 73 -14.20 -6.06 1.12
C PHE A 73 -14.25 -5.53 -0.32
N HIS A 74 -14.43 -6.39 -1.33
CA HIS A 74 -14.54 -5.99 -2.73
C HIS A 74 -15.77 -5.13 -3.02
N GLN A 75 -16.88 -5.37 -2.32
CA GLN A 75 -18.04 -4.49 -2.35
C GLN A 75 -17.66 -3.08 -1.82
N ARG A 76 -16.99 -2.99 -0.67
CA ARG A 76 -16.58 -1.70 -0.10
C ARG A 76 -15.58 -0.96 -0.99
N VAL A 77 -14.63 -1.68 -1.61
CA VAL A 77 -13.70 -1.12 -2.61
C VAL A 77 -14.50 -0.57 -3.80
N THR A 78 -15.49 -1.30 -4.29
CA THR A 78 -16.37 -0.85 -5.38
C THR A 78 -17.12 0.44 -5.02
N ASP A 79 -17.72 0.50 -3.83
CA ASP A 79 -18.44 1.69 -3.36
C ASP A 79 -17.49 2.90 -3.21
N PHE A 80 -16.27 2.66 -2.73
CA PHE A 80 -15.22 3.67 -2.65
C PHE A 80 -14.79 4.19 -4.04
N ILE A 81 -14.67 3.31 -5.03
CA ILE A 81 -14.39 3.70 -6.42
C ILE A 81 -15.55 4.54 -7.00
N LEU A 82 -16.79 4.09 -6.83
CA LEU A 82 -17.97 4.79 -7.36
C LEU A 82 -18.12 6.20 -6.79
N THR A 83 -17.81 6.39 -5.50
CA THR A 83 -17.83 7.71 -4.86
C THR A 83 -16.65 8.59 -5.26
N SER A 84 -15.46 8.00 -5.47
CA SER A 84 -14.24 8.74 -5.83
C SER A 84 -14.19 9.17 -7.31
N ARG A 85 -14.85 8.47 -8.22
CA ARG A 85 -14.95 8.88 -9.64
C ARG A 85 -15.60 10.26 -9.87
N LYS A 86 -16.34 10.78 -8.88
CA LYS A 86 -16.92 12.13 -8.93
C LYS A 86 -15.88 13.23 -8.67
N LYS A 87 -14.65 12.87 -8.30
CA LYS A 87 -13.52 13.78 -8.09
C LYS A 87 -12.85 14.08 -9.41
N GLU A 88 -12.18 15.22 -9.49
CA GLU A 88 -11.47 15.66 -10.69
C GLU A 88 -10.00 15.98 -10.40
N GLY A 89 -9.18 16.00 -11.45
CA GLY A 89 -7.76 16.36 -11.39
C GLY A 89 -6.98 15.53 -10.37
N GLY A 90 -6.07 16.17 -9.63
CA GLY A 90 -5.22 15.48 -8.66
C GLY A 90 -5.95 14.84 -7.50
N VAL A 91 -7.17 15.28 -7.17
CA VAL A 91 -7.97 14.59 -6.14
C VAL A 91 -8.42 13.23 -6.65
N LEU A 92 -8.75 13.07 -7.93
CA LEU A 92 -9.04 11.74 -8.49
C LEU A 92 -7.80 10.84 -8.43
N ASP A 93 -6.63 11.36 -8.78
CA ASP A 93 -5.38 10.59 -8.78
C ASP A 93 -4.95 10.18 -7.37
N LEU A 94 -5.22 11.00 -6.36
CA LEU A 94 -5.08 10.60 -4.96
C LEU A 94 -5.89 9.34 -4.64
N TYR A 95 -7.17 9.32 -5.01
CA TYR A 95 -8.04 8.19 -4.71
C TYR A 95 -7.65 6.95 -5.54
N ARG A 96 -7.15 7.13 -6.75
CA ARG A 96 -6.55 6.05 -7.54
C ARG A 96 -5.40 5.40 -6.79
N GLY A 97 -4.50 6.21 -6.24
CA GLY A 97 -3.40 5.71 -5.41
C GLY A 97 -3.89 4.98 -4.17
N TYR A 98 -4.93 5.51 -3.52
CA TYR A 98 -5.54 4.89 -2.34
C TYR A 98 -6.09 3.49 -2.62
N VAL A 99 -6.78 3.31 -3.76
CA VAL A 99 -7.29 2.00 -4.18
C VAL A 99 -6.14 1.05 -4.52
N VAL A 100 -5.08 1.54 -5.18
CA VAL A 100 -3.86 0.75 -5.43
C VAL A 100 -3.26 0.24 -4.13
N HIS A 101 -3.17 1.06 -3.08
CA HIS A 101 -2.69 0.63 -1.77
C HIS A 101 -3.51 -0.53 -1.20
N ILE A 102 -4.83 -0.36 -1.17
CA ILE A 102 -5.75 -1.35 -0.59
C ILE A 102 -5.69 -2.69 -1.33
N LEU A 103 -5.62 -2.67 -2.66
CA LEU A 103 -5.49 -3.88 -3.45
C LEU A 103 -4.09 -4.51 -3.34
N THR A 104 -3.05 -3.69 -3.16
CA THR A 104 -1.70 -4.18 -2.85
C THR A 104 -1.71 -4.98 -1.55
N ASP A 105 -2.35 -4.45 -0.51
CA ASP A 105 -2.50 -5.14 0.78
C ASP A 105 -3.30 -6.44 0.66
N GLU A 106 -4.34 -6.47 -0.17
CA GLU A 106 -5.08 -7.70 -0.48
C GLU A 106 -4.16 -8.76 -1.11
N LEU A 107 -3.41 -8.38 -2.15
CA LEU A 107 -2.49 -9.27 -2.83
C LEU A 107 -1.36 -9.73 -1.92
N TYR A 108 -0.85 -8.84 -1.06
CA TYR A 108 0.16 -9.17 -0.07
C TYR A 108 -0.34 -10.28 0.86
N MET A 109 -1.57 -10.14 1.38
CA MET A 109 -2.21 -11.14 2.25
C MET A 109 -2.35 -12.51 1.56
N ARG A 110 -2.64 -12.53 0.25
CA ARG A 110 -2.80 -13.75 -0.56
C ARG A 110 -1.48 -14.40 -0.99
N THR A 111 -0.36 -13.68 -0.97
CA THR A 111 0.91 -14.11 -1.55
C THR A 111 2.01 -14.14 -0.49
N LEU A 112 2.86 -13.10 -0.41
CA LEU A 112 4.02 -13.03 0.49
C LEU A 112 3.66 -13.33 1.94
N ARG A 113 2.53 -12.78 2.41
CA ARG A 113 2.07 -13.01 3.77
C ARG A 113 1.66 -14.45 4.00
N TYR A 114 1.00 -15.08 3.04
CA TYR A 114 0.60 -16.48 3.12
C TYR A 114 1.84 -17.39 3.17
N GLU A 115 2.81 -17.17 2.27
CA GLU A 115 4.09 -17.88 2.23
C GLU A 115 4.86 -17.74 3.56
N PHE A 116 4.90 -16.52 4.11
CA PHE A 116 5.51 -16.24 5.41
C PHE A 116 4.79 -16.99 6.54
N VAL A 117 3.46 -17.01 6.55
CA VAL A 117 2.67 -17.74 7.55
C VAL A 117 2.98 -19.24 7.51
N GLU A 118 3.04 -19.84 6.33
CA GLU A 118 3.40 -21.25 6.19
C GLU A 118 4.83 -21.51 6.70
N THR A 119 5.77 -20.61 6.42
CA THR A 119 7.14 -20.69 6.95
C THR A 119 7.18 -20.59 8.47
N MET A 120 6.42 -19.67 9.09
CA MET A 120 6.39 -19.54 10.55
C MET A 120 5.77 -20.76 11.24
N LYS A 121 4.77 -21.40 10.61
CA LYS A 121 4.18 -22.65 11.12
C LYS A 121 5.21 -23.78 11.22
N THR A 122 6.10 -23.93 10.24
CA THR A 122 7.15 -24.97 10.31
C THR A 122 8.17 -24.71 11.42
N LEU A 123 8.32 -23.45 11.83
CA LEU A 123 9.15 -23.03 12.96
C LEU A 123 8.41 -23.06 14.31
N GLY A 124 7.14 -23.49 14.34
CA GLY A 124 6.33 -23.54 15.55
C GLY A 124 5.91 -22.17 16.09
N ILE A 125 5.88 -21.14 15.25
CA ILE A 125 5.54 -19.77 15.63
C ILE A 125 4.12 -19.43 15.18
N SER A 126 3.26 -19.07 16.12
CA SER A 126 1.87 -18.68 15.88
C SER A 126 1.76 -17.23 15.40
N GLN A 127 0.72 -16.93 14.61
CA GLN A 127 0.41 -15.55 14.22
C GLN A 127 -0.01 -14.65 15.40
N SER A 128 -0.36 -15.25 16.55
CA SER A 128 -0.61 -14.53 17.80
C SER A 128 0.67 -14.10 18.52
N ASP A 129 1.82 -14.66 18.14
CA ASP A 129 3.07 -14.44 18.85
C ASP A 129 3.66 -13.09 18.47
N ARG A 130 4.20 -12.38 19.47
CA ARG A 130 4.89 -11.11 19.22
C ARG A 130 6.08 -11.29 18.26
N GLU A 131 6.74 -12.44 18.35
CA GLU A 131 7.88 -12.81 17.50
C GLU A 131 7.51 -12.85 16.02
N PHE A 132 6.33 -13.37 15.71
CA PHE A 132 5.82 -13.45 14.35
C PHE A 132 5.71 -12.05 13.71
N PHE A 133 5.16 -11.08 14.45
CA PHE A 133 5.07 -9.70 13.97
C PHE A 133 6.43 -9.00 13.87
N HIS A 134 7.33 -9.30 14.81
CA HIS A 134 8.70 -8.75 14.77
C HIS A 134 9.41 -9.17 13.47
N ARG A 135 9.42 -10.47 13.17
CA ARG A 135 10.11 -11.04 12.00
C ARG A 135 9.58 -10.50 10.68
N ILE A 136 8.25 -10.43 10.51
CA ILE A 136 7.70 -9.95 9.23
C ILE A 136 7.94 -8.46 9.03
N VAL A 137 7.80 -7.65 10.08
CA VAL A 137 8.04 -6.20 9.99
C VAL A 137 9.51 -5.93 9.71
N GLU A 138 10.41 -6.72 10.31
CA GLU A 138 11.84 -6.63 10.05
C GLU A 138 12.19 -6.92 8.59
N ASP A 139 11.69 -8.03 8.03
CA ASP A 139 11.91 -8.37 6.62
C ASP A 139 11.31 -7.34 5.66
N MET A 140 10.07 -6.88 5.91
CA MET A 140 9.46 -5.82 5.12
C MET A 140 10.30 -4.53 5.16
N THR A 141 10.86 -4.19 6.33
CA THR A 141 11.71 -2.99 6.48
C THR A 141 13.03 -3.15 5.74
N ARG A 142 13.67 -4.32 5.84
CA ARG A 142 14.91 -4.64 5.10
C ARG A 142 14.69 -4.58 3.60
N ASN A 143 13.59 -5.16 3.12
CA ASN A 143 13.19 -5.08 1.72
C ASN A 143 12.90 -3.65 1.28
N ASP A 144 12.21 -2.83 2.09
CA ASP A 144 12.04 -1.41 1.77
C ASP A 144 13.39 -0.72 1.54
N TYR A 145 14.37 -0.93 2.42
CA TYR A 145 15.69 -0.28 2.29
C TYR A 145 16.47 -0.75 1.06
N LEU A 146 16.39 -2.05 0.74
CA LEU A 146 16.95 -2.59 -0.51
C LEU A 146 16.26 -1.99 -1.74
N LEU A 147 14.94 -1.89 -1.74
CA LEU A 147 14.17 -1.24 -2.81
C LEU A 147 14.54 0.23 -2.97
N MET A 148 14.63 0.97 -1.86
CA MET A 148 15.04 2.38 -1.86
C MET A 148 16.43 2.59 -2.48
N SER A 149 17.35 1.64 -2.27
CA SER A 149 18.73 1.74 -2.75
C SER A 149 18.92 1.29 -4.19
N ASN A 150 18.10 0.34 -4.67
CA ASN A 150 18.29 -0.30 -5.97
C ASN A 150 17.28 0.17 -7.03
N TYR A 151 16.13 0.74 -6.65
CA TYR A 151 15.12 1.18 -7.60
C TYR A 151 15.44 2.57 -8.16
N LYS A 152 15.83 2.61 -9.45
CA LYS A 152 16.44 3.78 -10.10
C LYS A 152 15.58 5.06 -10.07
N GLU A 153 14.25 4.93 -10.06
CA GLU A 153 13.34 6.08 -10.17
C GLU A 153 12.88 6.60 -8.80
N MET A 154 13.45 6.12 -7.69
CA MET A 154 13.09 6.62 -6.36
C MET A 154 13.28 8.14 -6.21
N ALA A 155 14.32 8.71 -6.84
CA ALA A 155 14.54 10.15 -6.83
C ALA A 155 13.39 10.93 -7.49
N GLU A 156 12.79 10.39 -8.55
CA GLU A 156 11.63 11.00 -9.21
C GLU A 156 10.39 10.92 -8.31
N ILE A 157 10.12 9.74 -7.72
CA ILE A 157 9.00 9.54 -6.79
C ILE A 157 9.09 10.53 -5.63
N ARG A 158 10.29 10.67 -5.03
CA ARG A 158 10.57 11.64 -3.97
C ARG A 158 10.21 13.06 -4.38
N ALA A 159 10.74 13.53 -5.52
CA ALA A 159 10.52 14.88 -6.00
C ALA A 159 9.02 15.15 -6.22
N LYS A 160 8.26 14.16 -6.69
CA LYS A 160 6.81 14.27 -6.84
C LYS A 160 6.10 14.36 -5.49
N LEU A 161 6.48 13.52 -4.51
CA LEU A 161 5.91 13.53 -3.15
C LEU A 161 6.16 14.85 -2.40
N GLU A 162 7.36 15.42 -2.53
CA GLU A 162 7.74 16.69 -1.87
C GLU A 162 6.88 17.88 -2.34
N ASN A 163 6.33 17.82 -3.56
CA ASN A 163 5.52 18.89 -4.15
C ASN A 163 4.00 18.67 -4.03
N VAL A 164 3.58 17.65 -3.26
CA VAL A 164 2.17 17.34 -3.11
C VAL A 164 1.47 18.40 -2.25
N LYS A 165 0.38 18.97 -2.78
CA LYS A 165 -0.49 19.88 -2.02
C LYS A 165 -1.13 19.15 -0.86
N SER A 166 -1.53 19.88 0.16
CA SER A 166 -2.30 19.33 1.27
C SER A 166 -3.67 18.83 0.81
N TYR A 167 -4.17 17.74 1.39
CA TYR A 167 -5.46 17.16 1.05
C TYR A 167 -6.03 16.35 2.22
N GLU A 168 -7.35 16.22 2.27
CA GLU A 168 -8.06 15.29 3.16
C GLU A 168 -8.65 14.10 2.38
N ILE A 169 -8.83 12.98 3.06
CA ILE A 169 -9.69 11.89 2.60
C ILE A 169 -10.89 11.87 3.55
N LYS A 170 -11.95 12.56 3.12
CA LYS A 170 -13.12 12.85 3.94
C LYS A 170 -13.63 11.60 4.66
N ASN A 171 -13.90 11.75 5.95
CA ASN A 171 -14.35 10.69 6.87
C ASN A 171 -13.33 9.57 7.16
N MET A 172 -12.11 9.64 6.63
CA MET A 172 -11.06 8.62 6.88
C MET A 172 -9.81 9.25 7.48
N LEU A 173 -9.24 10.25 6.80
CA LEU A 173 -7.95 10.85 7.12
C LEU A 173 -8.02 12.36 6.94
N SER A 174 -7.59 13.07 7.98
CA SER A 174 -7.40 14.51 7.98
C SER A 174 -6.17 14.93 7.18
N GLU A 175 -6.19 16.19 6.76
CA GLU A 175 -5.05 16.83 6.11
C GLU A 175 -3.75 16.76 6.92
N GLN A 176 -3.87 16.89 8.25
CA GLN A 176 -2.72 16.84 9.15
C GLN A 176 -2.11 15.43 9.23
N GLU A 177 -2.93 14.39 9.32
CA GLU A 177 -2.47 12.99 9.34
C GLU A 177 -1.69 12.66 8.05
N LEU A 178 -2.25 13.05 6.90
CA LEU A 178 -1.64 12.82 5.59
C LEU A 178 -0.33 13.58 5.41
N THR A 179 -0.29 14.85 5.81
CA THR A 179 0.91 15.68 5.75
C THR A 179 2.01 15.15 6.67
N ASN A 180 1.66 14.81 7.92
CA ASN A 180 2.62 14.28 8.90
C ASN A 180 3.20 12.94 8.45
N SER A 181 2.34 12.02 8.00
CA SER A 181 2.77 10.72 7.49
C SER A 181 3.71 10.86 6.29
N ARG A 182 3.35 11.69 5.31
CA ARG A 182 4.20 11.95 4.13
C ARG A 182 5.56 12.52 4.53
N ASN A 183 5.58 13.51 5.41
CA ASN A 183 6.84 14.11 5.87
C ASN A 183 7.71 13.08 6.62
N TRP A 184 7.08 12.23 7.44
CA TRP A 184 7.77 11.12 8.09
C TRP A 184 8.33 10.10 7.09
N VAL A 185 7.58 9.75 6.04
CA VAL A 185 8.04 8.85 4.97
C VAL A 185 9.24 9.45 4.24
N ILE A 186 9.17 10.73 3.86
CA ILE A 186 10.29 11.45 3.21
C ILE A 186 11.52 11.42 4.10
N GLN A 187 11.36 11.82 5.37
CA GLN A 187 12.46 11.86 6.33
C GLN A 187 13.09 10.47 6.54
N LYS A 188 12.26 9.47 6.85
CA LYS A 188 12.74 8.13 7.15
C LYS A 188 13.37 7.46 5.94
N TYR A 189 12.70 7.44 4.78
CA TYR A 189 13.15 6.59 3.66
C TYR A 189 14.06 7.31 2.66
N PHE A 190 14.01 8.64 2.57
CA PHE A 190 14.76 9.40 1.56
C PHE A 190 15.85 10.31 2.12
N VAL A 191 15.86 10.59 3.43
CA VAL A 191 16.86 11.47 4.07
C VAL A 191 17.77 10.69 5.01
N GLU A 192 17.20 9.88 5.90
CA GLU A 192 17.97 9.05 6.81
C GLU A 192 18.74 7.94 6.08
N LYS A 193 19.94 7.63 6.58
CA LYS A 193 20.73 6.51 6.09
C LYS A 193 20.36 5.25 6.85
N HIS A 194 20.16 4.17 6.12
CA HIS A 194 19.86 2.85 6.68
C HIS A 194 20.80 1.81 6.12
N ASP A 195 21.15 0.84 6.95
CA ASP A 195 21.90 -0.32 6.50
C ASP A 195 21.00 -1.23 5.65
N CYS A 196 21.50 -1.62 4.48
CA CYS A 196 20.83 -2.54 3.58
C CYS A 196 21.21 -3.98 3.96
N LEU A 197 20.47 -4.53 4.92
CA LEU A 197 20.60 -5.93 5.32
C LEU A 197 19.69 -6.82 4.47
N ASN A 198 20.13 -8.04 4.19
CA ASN A 198 19.28 -9.03 3.52
C ASN A 198 18.12 -9.47 4.43
N PRO A 199 16.90 -9.62 3.90
CA PRO A 199 15.80 -10.24 4.63
C PRO A 199 16.05 -11.74 4.86
N ILE A 200 15.34 -12.34 5.83
CA ILE A 200 15.55 -13.73 6.26
C ILE A 200 14.51 -14.68 5.66
N TYR A 201 13.24 -14.28 5.66
CA TYR A 201 12.09 -15.13 5.30
C TYR A 201 11.42 -14.69 4.01
N ILE A 202 11.28 -13.38 3.77
CA ILE A 202 10.73 -12.83 2.53
C ILE A 202 11.88 -12.23 1.73
N SER A 203 12.37 -12.94 0.70
CA SER A 203 13.53 -12.48 -0.05
C SER A 203 13.28 -11.19 -0.84
N TYR A 204 14.37 -10.51 -1.20
CA TYR A 204 14.31 -9.32 -2.03
C TYR A 204 13.79 -9.65 -3.43
N GLU A 205 14.25 -10.75 -4.03
CA GLU A 205 13.81 -11.23 -5.33
C GLU A 205 12.31 -11.54 -5.32
N ARG A 206 11.82 -12.20 -4.27
CA ARG A 206 10.40 -12.50 -4.12
C ARG A 206 9.56 -11.22 -3.96
N THR A 207 10.11 -10.20 -3.32
CA THR A 207 9.48 -8.87 -3.23
C THR A 207 9.39 -8.20 -4.60
N LEU A 208 10.42 -8.31 -5.44
CA LEU A 208 10.39 -7.80 -6.82
C LEU A 208 9.34 -8.52 -7.68
N GLU A 209 9.26 -9.85 -7.58
CA GLU A 209 8.23 -10.64 -8.25
C GLU A 209 6.82 -10.23 -7.80
N PHE A 210 6.64 -9.95 -6.50
CA PHE A 210 5.37 -9.45 -5.97
C PHE A 210 5.01 -8.08 -6.55
N ILE A 211 5.96 -7.16 -6.69
CA ILE A 211 5.73 -5.84 -7.29
C ILE A 211 5.23 -5.98 -8.74
N GLU A 212 5.86 -6.85 -9.54
CA GLU A 212 5.44 -7.11 -10.92
C GLU A 212 4.04 -7.74 -10.97
N LEU A 213 3.78 -8.74 -10.13
CA LEU A 213 2.47 -9.38 -10.01
C LEU A 213 1.39 -8.36 -9.63
N ALA A 214 1.63 -7.58 -8.58
CA ALA A 214 0.65 -6.66 -8.03
C ALA A 214 0.33 -5.52 -9.01
N SER A 215 1.34 -4.96 -9.67
CA SER A 215 1.11 -3.91 -10.65
C SER A 215 0.25 -4.37 -11.83
N ARG A 216 0.50 -5.56 -12.38
CA ARG A 216 -0.28 -6.12 -13.49
C ARG A 216 -1.70 -6.50 -13.07
N ASP A 217 -1.84 -7.22 -11.96
CA ASP A 217 -3.14 -7.65 -11.44
C ASP A 217 -4.04 -6.44 -11.13
N ILE A 218 -3.51 -5.41 -10.48
CA ILE A 218 -4.30 -4.21 -10.15
C ILE A 218 -4.76 -3.47 -11.41
N VAL A 219 -3.90 -3.33 -12.42
CA VAL A 219 -4.28 -2.73 -13.71
C VAL A 219 -5.40 -3.54 -14.37
N GLU A 220 -5.29 -4.86 -14.41
CA GLU A 220 -6.31 -5.74 -14.98
C GLU A 220 -7.65 -5.58 -14.25
N ARG A 221 -7.65 -5.64 -12.91
CA ARG A 221 -8.88 -5.53 -12.09
C ARG A 221 -9.59 -4.19 -12.25
N LEU A 222 -8.84 -3.10 -12.41
CA LEU A 222 -9.36 -1.73 -12.47
C LEU A 222 -9.53 -1.18 -13.90
N SER A 223 -9.22 -1.96 -14.92
CA SER A 223 -9.45 -1.57 -16.32
C SER A 223 -10.86 -1.90 -16.79
N GLU A 224 -11.21 -1.47 -18.00
CA GLU A 224 -12.49 -1.84 -18.62
C GLU A 224 -12.60 -3.36 -18.81
N GLY A 225 -13.70 -3.96 -18.33
CA GLY A 225 -13.90 -5.41 -18.36
C GLY A 225 -13.22 -6.18 -17.22
N GLY A 226 -12.52 -5.49 -16.31
CA GLY A 226 -11.91 -6.08 -15.12
C GLY A 226 -12.92 -6.60 -14.08
N SER A 227 -12.41 -7.33 -13.09
CA SER A 227 -13.24 -7.91 -12.02
C SER A 227 -13.77 -6.89 -11.01
N LEU A 228 -13.23 -5.67 -10.98
CA LEU A 228 -13.70 -4.57 -10.14
C LEU A 228 -14.23 -3.42 -10.99
N THR A 229 -14.93 -2.50 -10.34
CA THR A 229 -15.39 -1.27 -10.98
C THR A 229 -14.20 -0.50 -11.54
N ARG A 230 -14.22 -0.20 -12.85
CA ARG A 230 -13.14 0.51 -13.55
C ARG A 230 -12.64 1.76 -12.81
N MET A 231 -11.35 2.04 -12.81
CA MET A 231 -10.80 3.26 -12.21
C MET A 231 -9.74 3.93 -13.09
N PHE A 232 -9.17 3.18 -14.02
CA PHE A 232 -8.23 3.66 -15.03
C PHE A 232 -8.90 3.88 -16.38
#